data_AF-A0A2R8B7R1-F1
#
_entry.id   AF-A0A2R8B7R1-F1
#
_cell.length_a   1.000
_cell.length_b   1.000
_cell.length_c   1.000
_cell.angle_alpha   90.00
_cell.angle_beta   90.00
_cell.angle_gamma   90.00
#
_symmetry.space_group_name_H-M   'P 1'
#
loop_
_entity.id
_entity.type
_entity.pdbx_description
1 polymer ?
#
loop_
_entity_poly.entity_id
_entity_poly.type
_entity_poly.pdbx_seq_one_letter_code
_entity_poly.pdbx_strand_id
1 'polypeptide(L)'
;MMHRIKNSISLAALFLVALFVSTDRLRANETRITQSVLLRHLDAFKRGDIEGVLFGCADDEIIIVEGVALRGRDEIRPVFEDYHAEFSSTEPKGETRHLQFTGRIGYVAWSAETPAHV
;
A
#
# COMPACT_ATOMS: atom_id res chain seq x y z
N MET A 1 60.57 -5.83 13.89
CA MET A 1 59.65 -4.67 13.87
C MET A 1 59.33 -4.34 12.42
N MET A 2 58.19 -4.82 11.90
CA MET A 2 57.58 -4.26 10.68
C MET A 2 56.08 -4.52 10.75
N HIS A 3 55.37 -3.44 11.02
CA HIS A 3 53.95 -3.35 11.30
C HIS A 3 53.28 -2.86 10.02
N ARG A 4 52.50 -3.71 9.34
CA ARG A 4 51.61 -3.25 8.26
C ARG A 4 50.45 -4.22 8.00
N ILE A 5 49.56 -4.33 8.98
CA ILE A 5 48.17 -4.71 8.73
C ILE A 5 47.35 -3.42 8.83
N LYS A 6 47.16 -2.73 7.70
CA LYS A 6 46.13 -1.69 7.56
C LYS A 6 45.57 -1.84 6.14
N ASN A 7 44.28 -2.15 6.03
CA ASN A 7 43.47 -2.38 4.81
C ASN A 7 43.38 -3.82 4.27
N SER A 8 43.05 -4.80 5.11
CA SER A 8 42.35 -6.00 4.65
C SER A 8 40.90 -5.91 5.14
N ILE A 9 40.05 -5.19 4.40
CA ILE A 9 38.61 -5.39 4.54
C ILE A 9 38.38 -6.81 4.01
N SER A 10 38.14 -7.76 4.92
CA SER A 10 37.87 -9.15 4.56
C SER A 10 36.77 -9.21 3.50
N LEU A 11 36.97 -10.01 2.45
CA LEU A 11 36.00 -10.21 1.36
C LEU A 11 34.61 -10.57 1.91
N ALA A 12 34.54 -11.26 3.06
CA ALA A 12 33.30 -11.57 3.77
C ALA A 12 32.56 -10.32 4.27
N ALA A 13 33.27 -9.31 4.78
CA ALA A 13 32.67 -8.04 5.21
C ALA A 13 32.14 -7.25 4.00
N LEU A 14 32.86 -7.27 2.87
CA LEU A 14 32.42 -6.64 1.63
C LEU A 14 31.14 -7.33 1.08
N PHE A 15 31.09 -8.66 1.15
CA PHE A 15 29.94 -9.46 0.70
C PHE A 15 28.70 -9.23 1.58
N LEU A 16 28.85 -9.18 2.91
CA LEU A 16 27.74 -8.87 3.82
C LEU A 16 27.21 -7.45 3.62
N VAL A 17 28.08 -6.45 3.41
CA VAL A 17 27.65 -5.09 3.07
C VAL A 17 26.94 -5.05 1.72
N ALA A 18 27.44 -5.75 0.70
CA ALA A 18 26.79 -5.84 -0.60
C ALA A 18 25.42 -6.55 -0.54
N LEU A 19 25.28 -7.61 0.26
CA LEU A 19 24.00 -8.28 0.51
C LEU A 19 23.03 -7.36 1.25
N PHE A 20 23.48 -6.64 2.27
CA PHE A 20 22.67 -5.70 3.02
C PHE A 20 22.16 -4.57 2.11
N VAL A 21 23.05 -3.95 1.32
CA VAL A 21 22.68 -2.90 0.35
C VAL A 21 21.76 -3.43 -0.74
N SER A 22 22.00 -4.64 -1.25
CA SER A 22 21.10 -5.28 -2.23
C SER A 22 19.71 -5.52 -1.65
N THR A 23 19.64 -6.01 -0.41
CA THR A 23 18.37 -6.26 0.30
C THR A 23 17.62 -4.97 0.57
N ASP A 24 18.30 -3.92 1.02
CA ASP A 24 17.70 -2.59 1.22
C ASP A 24 17.19 -1.99 -0.10
N ARG A 25 17.94 -2.14 -1.20
CA ARG A 25 17.48 -1.68 -2.52
C ARG A 25 16.26 -2.44 -3.02
N LEU A 26 16.21 -3.76 -2.84
CA LEU A 26 15.03 -4.57 -3.19
C LEU A 26 13.82 -4.12 -2.37
N ARG A 27 13.96 -3.98 -1.05
CA ARG A 27 12.90 -3.49 -0.16
C ARG A 27 12.45 -2.07 -0.49
N ALA A 28 13.38 -1.18 -0.84
CA ALA A 28 13.06 0.18 -1.25
C ALA A 28 12.33 0.22 -2.60
N ASN A 29 12.64 -0.69 -3.51
CA ASN A 29 11.94 -0.83 -4.78
C ASN A 29 10.51 -1.36 -4.57
N GLU A 30 10.35 -2.41 -3.77
CA GLU A 30 9.03 -2.93 -3.38
C GLU A 30 8.19 -1.83 -2.73
N THR A 31 8.76 -1.09 -1.78
CA THR A 31 8.09 0.04 -1.11
C THR A 31 7.61 1.08 -2.11
N ARG A 32 8.43 1.45 -3.10
CA ARG A 32 8.05 2.41 -4.16
C ARG A 32 6.92 1.88 -5.04
N ILE A 33 6.94 0.59 -5.39
CA ILE A 33 5.87 -0.04 -6.17
C ILE A 33 4.56 -0.04 -5.37
N THR A 34 4.60 -0.50 -4.11
CA THR A 34 3.44 -0.51 -3.21
C THR A 34 2.86 0.89 -3.04
N GLN A 35 3.71 1.89 -2.84
CA GLN A 35 3.31 3.29 -2.72
C GLN A 35 2.62 3.78 -4.00
N SER A 36 3.20 3.52 -5.16
CA SER A 36 2.61 3.93 -6.44
C SER A 36 1.25 3.28 -6.68
N VAL A 37 1.11 2.00 -6.36
CA VAL A 37 -0.15 1.26 -6.51
C VAL A 37 -1.20 1.82 -5.57
N LEU A 38 -0.91 1.87 -4.27
CA LEU A 38 -1.86 2.33 -3.26
C LEU A 38 -2.33 3.76 -3.51
N LEU A 39 -1.42 4.68 -3.82
CA LEU A 39 -1.78 6.08 -4.08
C LEU A 39 -2.68 6.22 -5.30
N ARG A 40 -2.48 5.39 -6.35
CA ARG A 40 -3.38 5.35 -7.51
C ARG A 40 -4.79 4.89 -7.11
N HIS A 41 -4.91 3.83 -6.30
CA HIS A 41 -6.21 3.36 -5.84
C HIS A 41 -6.93 4.41 -4.96
N LEU A 42 -6.22 5.05 -4.02
CA LEU A 42 -6.77 6.12 -3.18
C LEU A 42 -7.24 7.33 -3.99
N ASP A 43 -6.48 7.70 -5.01
CA ASP A 43 -6.79 8.81 -5.91
C ASP A 43 -8.00 8.51 -6.82
N ALA A 44 -8.11 7.28 -7.33
CA ALA A 44 -9.31 6.80 -8.03
C ALA A 44 -10.54 6.82 -7.12
N PHE A 45 -10.41 6.31 -5.89
CA PHE A 45 -11.49 6.30 -4.91
C PHE A 45 -12.01 7.72 -4.60
N LYS A 46 -11.11 8.68 -4.39
CA LYS A 46 -11.46 10.10 -4.15
C LYS A 46 -12.21 10.75 -5.31
N ARG A 47 -12.03 10.26 -6.54
CA ARG A 47 -12.73 10.75 -7.73
C ARG A 47 -14.03 10.00 -8.03
N GLY A 48 -14.38 8.98 -7.25
CA GLY A 48 -15.49 8.09 -7.58
C GLY A 48 -15.23 7.20 -8.81
N ASP A 49 -13.97 6.98 -9.17
CA ASP A 49 -13.58 6.17 -10.32
C ASP A 49 -13.50 4.68 -9.91
N ILE A 50 -14.64 4.00 -9.95
CA ILE A 50 -14.75 2.58 -9.54
C ILE A 50 -13.86 1.66 -10.39
N GLU A 51 -13.80 1.89 -11.71
CA GLU A 51 -12.91 1.11 -12.59
C GLU A 51 -11.44 1.34 -12.26
N GLY A 52 -11.06 2.59 -11.94
CA GLY A 52 -9.72 2.92 -11.46
C GLY A 52 -9.38 2.27 -10.11
N VAL A 53 -10.35 2.16 -9.19
CA VAL A 53 -10.17 1.47 -7.91
C VAL A 53 -9.99 -0.04 -8.11
N LEU A 54 -10.71 -0.64 -9.05
CA LEU A 54 -10.60 -2.08 -9.34
C LEU A 54 -9.47 -2.42 -10.32
N PHE A 55 -8.72 -1.42 -10.80
CA PHE A 55 -7.69 -1.60 -11.79
C PHE A 55 -6.48 -2.36 -11.22
N GLY A 56 -6.15 -3.48 -11.85
CA GLY A 56 -5.06 -4.35 -11.38
C GLY A 56 -5.44 -5.25 -10.21
N CYS A 57 -6.73 -5.27 -9.81
CA CYS A 57 -7.20 -6.30 -8.90
C CYS A 57 -7.06 -7.69 -9.53
N ALA A 58 -6.49 -8.62 -8.78
CA ALA A 58 -6.35 -10.01 -9.22
C ALA A 58 -7.68 -10.75 -9.10
N ASP A 59 -7.87 -11.78 -9.92
CA ASP A 59 -9.10 -12.61 -9.89
C ASP A 59 -9.31 -13.29 -8.53
N ASP A 60 -8.23 -13.49 -7.78
CA ASP A 60 -8.22 -14.12 -6.46
C ASP A 60 -7.94 -13.13 -5.31
N GLU A 61 -7.98 -11.82 -5.58
CA GLU A 61 -7.78 -10.79 -4.55
C GLU A 61 -8.85 -10.87 -3.47
N ILE A 62 -8.46 -10.57 -2.24
CA ILE A 62 -9.36 -10.63 -1.08
C ILE A 62 -9.43 -9.25 -0.44
N ILE A 63 -10.65 -8.76 -0.25
CA ILE A 63 -10.93 -7.62 0.63
C ILE A 63 -11.74 -8.12 1.83
N ILE A 64 -11.42 -7.60 3.01
CA ILE A 64 -12.17 -7.88 4.24
C ILE A 64 -12.92 -6.63 4.64
N VAL A 65 -14.24 -6.69 4.63
CA VAL A 65 -15.15 -5.59 5.01
C VAL A 65 -16.10 -6.14 6.06
N GLU A 66 -16.23 -5.46 7.20
CA GLU A 66 -17.14 -5.83 8.30
C GLU A 66 -17.03 -7.30 8.77
N GLY A 67 -15.83 -7.88 8.67
CA GLY A 67 -15.58 -9.27 9.06
C GLY A 67 -15.90 -10.32 7.98
N VAL A 68 -16.37 -9.89 6.80
CA VAL A 68 -16.63 -10.74 5.64
C VAL A 68 -15.46 -10.64 4.66
N ALA A 69 -14.96 -11.78 4.18
CA ALA A 69 -13.95 -11.85 3.13
C ALA A 69 -14.64 -11.99 1.77
N LEU A 70 -14.40 -11.02 0.87
CA LEU A 70 -14.89 -10.98 -0.50
C LEU A 70 -13.74 -11.29 -1.45
N ARG A 71 -13.99 -12.09 -2.49
CA ARG A 71 -12.96 -12.56 -3.41
C ARG A 71 -13.23 -12.13 -4.86
N GLY A 72 -12.21 -11.56 -5.47
CA GLY A 72 -12.20 -11.18 -6.87
C GLY A 72 -13.06 -9.96 -7.16
N ARG A 73 -12.91 -9.45 -8.38
CA ARG A 73 -13.51 -8.16 -8.79
C ARG A 73 -15.03 -8.12 -8.64
N ASP A 74 -15.72 -9.23 -8.92
CA ASP A 74 -17.18 -9.28 -8.94
C ASP A 74 -17.78 -9.16 -7.53
N GLU A 75 -17.18 -9.82 -6.52
CA GLU A 75 -17.63 -9.71 -5.13
C GLU A 75 -17.19 -8.38 -4.49
N ILE A 76 -16.05 -7.82 -4.92
CA ILE A 76 -15.47 -6.59 -4.36
C ILE A 76 -16.19 -5.34 -4.89
N ARG A 77 -16.61 -5.32 -6.16
CA ARG A 77 -17.19 -4.14 -6.82
C ARG A 77 -18.35 -3.49 -6.04
N PRO A 78 -19.37 -4.24 -5.57
CA PRO A 78 -20.51 -3.66 -4.86
C PRO A 78 -20.10 -2.82 -3.64
N VAL A 79 -19.05 -3.22 -2.92
CA VAL A 79 -18.56 -2.46 -1.75
C VAL A 79 -18.14 -1.04 -2.12
N PHE A 80 -17.40 -0.88 -3.22
CA PHE A 80 -16.94 0.45 -3.64
C PHE A 80 -18.06 1.29 -4.26
N GLU A 81 -19.04 0.64 -4.90
CA GLU A 81 -20.25 1.31 -5.39
C GLU A 81 -21.10 1.84 -4.23
N ASP A 82 -21.29 1.03 -3.17
CA ASP A 82 -22.00 1.41 -1.95
C ASP A 82 -21.28 2.55 -1.22
N TYR A 83 -19.96 2.46 -1.03
CA TYR A 83 -19.17 3.55 -0.45
C TYR A 83 -19.30 4.83 -1.26
N HIS A 84 -19.18 4.75 -2.59
CA HIS A 84 -19.34 5.95 -3.41
C HIS A 84 -20.74 6.55 -3.28
N ALA A 85 -21.80 5.73 -3.26
CA ALA A 85 -23.16 6.20 -3.05
C ALA A 85 -23.30 6.91 -1.69
N GLU A 86 -22.74 6.35 -0.62
CA GLU A 86 -22.78 6.90 0.74
C GLU A 86 -21.99 8.22 0.87
N PHE A 87 -20.77 8.26 0.31
CA PHE A 87 -19.88 9.43 0.37
C PHE A 87 -20.20 10.52 -0.67
N SER A 88 -21.16 10.30 -1.57
CA SER A 88 -21.60 11.32 -2.55
C SER A 88 -22.49 12.42 -1.96
N SER A 89 -22.82 12.35 -0.66
CA SER A 89 -23.54 13.40 0.06
C SER A 89 -22.69 14.67 0.20
N THR A 90 -23.34 15.84 0.19
CA THR A 90 -22.79 17.18 -0.13
C THR A 90 -21.60 17.68 0.72
N GLU A 91 -21.15 16.93 1.73
CA GLU A 91 -19.91 17.18 2.46
C GLU A 91 -19.21 15.86 2.87
N PRO A 92 -18.36 15.26 2.02
CA PRO A 92 -17.51 14.17 2.48
C PRO A 92 -16.27 14.74 3.17
N LYS A 93 -16.25 14.72 4.51
CA LYS A 93 -15.05 15.01 5.33
C LYS A 93 -14.22 13.75 5.55
N GLY A 94 -13.81 13.12 4.45
CA GLY A 94 -12.83 12.03 4.48
C GLY A 94 -11.41 12.58 4.61
N GLU A 95 -10.69 12.20 5.66
CA GLU A 95 -9.27 12.53 5.84
C GLU A 95 -8.40 11.27 5.92
N THR A 96 -7.27 11.28 5.21
CA THR A 96 -6.20 10.30 5.40
C THR A 96 -5.35 10.77 6.58
N ARG A 97 -5.37 10.02 7.69
CA ARG A 97 -4.63 10.35 8.91
C ARG A 97 -3.19 9.86 8.87
N HIS A 98 -2.96 8.69 8.29
CA HIS A 98 -1.62 8.10 8.23
C HIS A 98 -1.45 7.19 7.02
N LEU A 99 -0.27 7.25 6.42
CA LEU A 99 0.20 6.32 5.38
C LEU A 99 1.56 5.78 5.81
N GLN A 100 1.68 4.46 5.86
CA GLN A 100 2.94 3.78 6.13
C GLN A 100 3.15 2.69 5.08
N PHE A 101 4.38 2.59 4.57
CA PHE A 101 4.75 1.56 3.61
C PHE A 101 5.88 0.70 4.19
N THR A 102 5.81 -0.60 3.98
CA THR A 102 6.85 -1.55 4.42
C THR A 102 6.96 -2.67 3.39
N GLY A 103 7.93 -2.54 2.48
CA GLY A 103 8.12 -3.48 1.38
C GLY A 103 6.85 -3.58 0.53
N ARG A 104 6.21 -4.75 0.54
CA ARG A 104 5.02 -5.06 -0.27
C ARG A 104 3.69 -4.70 0.39
N ILE A 105 3.70 -4.09 1.57
CA ILE A 105 2.48 -3.77 2.35
C ILE A 105 2.36 -2.26 2.54
N GLY A 106 1.18 -1.72 2.26
CA GLY A 106 0.80 -0.34 2.54
C GLY A 106 -0.32 -0.30 3.57
N TYR A 107 -0.15 0.51 4.61
CA TYR A 107 -1.13 0.74 5.66
C TYR A 107 -1.74 2.13 5.49
N VAL A 108 -3.06 2.21 5.53
CA VAL A 108 -3.82 3.46 5.49
C VAL A 108 -4.65 3.56 6.75
N ALA A 109 -4.45 4.62 7.53
CA ALA A 109 -5.41 5.04 8.53
C ALA A 109 -6.16 6.25 7.98
N TRP A 110 -7.48 6.17 7.97
CA TRP A 110 -8.36 7.22 7.48
C TRP A 110 -9.61 7.31 8.35
N SER A 111 -10.33 8.42 8.23
CA SER A 111 -11.65 8.60 8.82
C SER A 111 -12.52 9.36 7.85
N ALA A 112 -13.81 9.07 7.84
CA ALA A 112 -14.81 9.88 7.18
C ALA A 112 -15.98 10.09 8.13
N GLU A 113 -16.61 11.25 8.04
CA GLU A 113 -17.93 11.48 8.59
C GLU A 113 -18.95 11.04 7.53
N THR A 114 -19.81 10.09 7.88
CA THR A 114 -21.01 9.79 7.10
C THR A 114 -22.20 10.45 7.79
N PRO A 115 -23.22 10.93 7.06
CA PRO A 115 -24.47 11.35 7.68
C PRO A 115 -24.96 10.21 8.58
N ALA A 116 -25.29 10.52 9.83
CA ALA A 116 -25.86 9.50 10.71
C ALA A 116 -27.06 8.87 10.01
N HIS A 117 -27.05 7.54 9.83
CA HIS A 117 -28.24 6.82 9.41
C HIS A 117 -29.37 7.20 10.38
N VAL A 118 -30.40 7.88 9.86
CA VAL A 118 -31.67 8.08 10.57
C VAL A 118 -32.55 6.87 10.33
#